data_AF-A0A7W7Q1T9-F1
#
_entry.id   AF-A0A7W7Q1T9-F1
#
_cell.length_a   1.000
_cell.length_b   1.000
_cell.length_c   1.000
_cell.angle_alpha   90.00
_cell.angle_beta   90.00
_cell.angle_gamma   90.00
#
_symmetry.space_group_name_H-M   'P 1'
#
loop_
_entity.id
_entity.type
_entity.pdbx_description
1 polymer ?
#
loop_
_entity_poly.entity_id
_entity_poly.type
_entity_poly.pdbx_seq_one_letter_code
_entity_poly.pdbx_strand_id
1 'polypeptide(L)'
;MRRLPLAKVWAKLLQIPAYGIYAGVLVFATLGTFAAGGTTADLLILCGLGLLGLLMREGGIPVAPAVVGLILGPLAEEQLRRALTLSEGDPSILVSGPITIVLWTAVVIALVASVVVPYVRTRRSETR
;
A
#
# COMPACT_ATOMS: atom_id res chain seq x y z
N MET A 1 8.21 23.90 -18.49
CA MET A 1 7.10 24.81 -18.13
C MET A 1 5.67 24.29 -18.48
N ARG A 2 5.47 23.04 -18.94
CA ARG A 2 4.18 22.58 -19.53
C ARG A 2 3.27 21.70 -18.62
N ARG A 3 3.64 21.44 -17.36
CA ARG A 3 2.86 20.57 -16.41
C ARG A 3 2.03 21.32 -15.36
N LEU A 4 2.11 22.66 -15.35
CA LEU A 4 1.46 23.52 -14.36
C LEU A 4 -0.08 23.62 -14.46
N PRO A 5 -0.77 23.47 -15.61
CA PRO A 5 -2.23 23.62 -15.63
C PRO A 5 -2.94 22.43 -14.98
N LEU A 6 -2.40 21.21 -15.12
CA LEU A 6 -2.95 20.01 -14.50
C LEU A 6 -2.90 20.11 -12.97
N ALA A 7 -1.79 20.58 -12.40
CA ALA A 7 -1.67 20.78 -10.95
C ALA A 7 -2.78 21.68 -10.37
N LYS A 8 -3.21 22.71 -11.11
CA LYS A 8 -4.34 23.58 -10.71
C LYS A 8 -5.69 22.86 -10.75
N VAL A 9 -5.89 21.94 -11.69
CA VAL A 9 -7.11 21.11 -11.78
C VAL A 9 -7.19 20.12 -10.62
N TRP A 10 -6.09 19.44 -10.30
CA TRP A 10 -6.00 18.55 -9.13
C TRP A 10 -6.18 19.31 -7.81
N ALA A 11 -5.64 20.53 -7.71
CA ALA A 11 -5.87 21.39 -6.54
C ALA A 11 -7.35 21.82 -6.40
N LYS A 12 -8.05 22.09 -7.51
CA LYS A 12 -9.49 22.38 -7.50
C LYS A 12 -10.34 21.17 -7.12
N LEU A 13 -9.92 19.96 -7.50
CA LEU A 13 -10.58 18.71 -7.09
C LEU A 13 -10.49 18.50 -5.57
N LEU A 14 -9.38 18.91 -4.95
CA LEU A 14 -9.17 18.85 -3.51
C LEU A 14 -10.02 19.89 -2.72
N GLN A 15 -10.56 20.90 -3.41
CA GLN A 15 -11.47 21.88 -2.82
C GLN A 15 -12.94 21.42 -2.79
N ILE A 16 -13.27 20.29 -3.41
CA ILE A 16 -14.62 19.72 -3.34
C ILE A 16 -14.85 19.23 -1.90
N PRO A 17 -15.98 19.59 -1.26
CA PRO A 17 -16.27 19.16 0.10
C PRO A 17 -16.19 17.64 0.20
N ALA A 18 -15.41 17.15 1.18
CA ALA A 18 -15.04 15.73 1.29
C ALA A 18 -16.25 14.79 1.25
N TYR A 19 -17.41 15.23 1.77
CA TYR A 19 -18.67 14.49 1.72
C TYR A 19 -19.11 14.11 0.29
N GLY A 20 -18.96 15.01 -0.69
CA GLY A 20 -19.34 14.76 -2.08
C GLY A 20 -18.46 13.69 -2.75
N ILE A 21 -17.17 13.65 -2.38
CA ILE A 21 -16.23 12.64 -2.86
C ILE A 21 -16.61 11.26 -2.30
N TYR A 22 -16.93 11.16 -1.01
CA TYR A 22 -17.36 9.88 -0.42
C TYR A 22 -18.67 9.36 -1.04
N ALA A 23 -19.66 10.23 -1.25
CA ALA A 23 -20.90 9.85 -1.92
C ALA A 23 -20.67 9.35 -3.35
N GLY A 24 -19.83 10.05 -4.12
CA GLY A 24 -19.45 9.62 -5.47
C GLY A 24 -18.76 8.25 -5.48
N VAL A 25 -17.75 8.07 -4.61
CA VAL A 25 -17.04 6.79 -4.48
C VAL A 25 -17.99 5.65 -4.12
N LEU A 26 -18.94 5.87 -3.19
CA LEU A 26 -19.91 4.85 -2.79
C LEU A 26 -20.83 4.45 -3.94
N VAL A 27 -21.33 5.41 -4.72
CA VAL A 27 -22.15 5.16 -5.90
C VAL A 27 -21.35 4.39 -6.97
N PHE A 28 -20.14 4.84 -7.29
CA PHE A 28 -19.29 4.16 -8.28
C PHE A 28 -18.89 2.75 -7.85
N ALA A 29 -18.59 2.54 -6.56
CA ALA A 29 -18.25 1.21 -6.05
C ALA A 29 -19.45 0.26 -6.13
N THR A 30 -20.64 0.73 -5.74
CA THR A 30 -21.88 -0.06 -5.81
C THR A 30 -22.26 -0.41 -7.26
N LEU A 31 -22.18 0.59 -8.15
CA LEU A 31 -22.45 0.40 -9.57
C LEU A 31 -21.41 -0.53 -10.22
N GLY A 32 -20.14 -0.43 -9.81
CA GLY A 32 -19.05 -1.32 -10.23
C GLY A 32 -19.28 -2.78 -9.82
N THR A 33 -19.71 -3.04 -8.59
CA THR A 33 -20.05 -4.40 -8.14
C THR A 33 -21.22 -4.99 -8.92
N PHE A 34 -22.26 -4.19 -9.21
CA PHE A 34 -23.37 -4.64 -10.05
C PHE A 34 -22.93 -4.89 -11.50
N ALA A 35 -22.09 -4.02 -12.08
CA ALA A 35 -21.60 -4.14 -13.45
C ALA A 35 -20.68 -5.36 -13.64
N ALA A 36 -19.95 -5.77 -12.59
CA ALA A 36 -19.09 -6.96 -12.61
C ALA A 36 -19.87 -8.28 -12.51
N GLY A 37 -21.21 -8.25 -12.49
CA GLY A 37 -22.04 -9.45 -12.27
C GLY A 37 -22.10 -9.87 -10.80
N GLY A 38 -21.82 -8.95 -9.88
CA GLY A 38 -21.79 -9.23 -8.44
C GLY A 38 -23.16 -9.70 -7.94
N THR A 39 -23.13 -10.73 -7.10
CA THR A 39 -24.29 -11.25 -6.39
C THR A 39 -24.64 -10.33 -5.21
N THR A 40 -25.80 -10.55 -4.57
CA THR A 40 -26.17 -9.83 -3.34
C THR A 40 -25.11 -9.97 -2.23
N ALA A 41 -24.35 -11.08 -2.23
CA ALA A 41 -23.25 -11.28 -1.30
C ALA A 41 -22.09 -10.30 -1.54
N ASP A 42 -21.74 -10.00 -2.79
CA ASP A 42 -20.67 -9.05 -3.12
C ASP A 42 -21.04 -7.62 -2.70
N LEU A 43 -22.33 -7.27 -2.79
CA LEU A 43 -22.86 -6.01 -2.28
C LEU A 43 -22.76 -5.92 -0.75
N LEU A 44 -23.06 -7.01 -0.04
CA LEU A 44 -22.90 -7.09 1.41
C LEU A 44 -21.43 -6.98 1.83
N ILE A 45 -20.52 -7.63 1.10
CA ILE A 45 -19.08 -7.52 1.32
C ILE A 45 -18.61 -6.09 1.06
N LEU A 46 -19.07 -5.45 -0.02
CA LEU A 46 -18.77 -4.04 -0.32
C LEU A 46 -19.22 -3.13 0.83
N CYS A 47 -20.46 -3.28 1.29
CA CYS A 47 -20.97 -2.51 2.42
C CYS A 47 -20.16 -2.77 3.70
N GLY A 48 -19.83 -4.03 3.99
CA GLY A 48 -19.00 -4.42 5.12
C GLY A 48 -17.61 -3.79 5.07
N LEU A 49 -16.91 -3.89 3.94
CA LEU A 49 -15.58 -3.29 3.74
C LEU A 49 -15.63 -1.75 3.74
N GLY A 50 -16.69 -1.16 3.19
CA GLY A 50 -16.93 0.29 3.26
C GLY A 50 -17.09 0.77 4.70
N LEU A 51 -17.87 0.05 5.51
CA LEU A 51 -18.04 0.34 6.93
C LEU A 51 -16.73 0.16 7.72
N LEU A 52 -15.99 -0.92 7.42
CA LEU A 52 -14.69 -1.19 8.00
C LEU A 52 -13.70 -0.05 7.68
N GLY A 53 -13.68 0.43 6.43
CA GLY A 53 -12.89 1.59 6.03
C GLY A 53 -13.26 2.88 6.77
N LEU A 54 -14.55 3.09 7.08
CA LEU A 54 -14.99 4.21 7.91
C LEU A 54 -14.49 4.08 9.37
N LEU A 55 -14.59 2.88 9.96
CA LEU A 55 -14.07 2.61 11.30
C LEU A 55 -12.55 2.81 11.38
N MET A 56 -11.82 2.36 10.37
CA MET A 56 -10.36 2.56 10.29
C MET A 56 -9.99 4.03 10.23
N ARG A 57 -10.77 4.83 9.51
CA ARG A 57 -10.59 6.28 9.45
C ARG A 57 -10.83 6.94 10.80
N GLU A 58 -11.84 6.51 11.56
CA GLU A 58 -12.07 6.99 12.92
C GLU A 58 -10.95 6.57 13.88
N GLY A 59 -10.40 5.37 13.71
CA GLY A 59 -9.24 4.87 14.47
C GLY A 59 -7.89 5.47 14.07
N GLY A 60 -7.85 6.41 13.11
CA GLY A 60 -6.61 7.00 12.61
C GLY A 60 -5.72 6.03 11.81
N ILE A 61 -6.23 4.85 11.45
CA ILE A 61 -5.51 3.87 10.66
C ILE A 61 -5.61 4.28 9.20
N PRO A 62 -4.48 4.47 8.49
CA PRO A 62 -4.52 4.83 7.09
C PRO A 62 -5.10 3.67 6.27
N VAL A 63 -6.26 3.90 5.65
CA VAL A 63 -7.01 2.89 4.87
C VAL A 63 -6.20 2.38 3.68
N ALA A 64 -5.41 3.24 3.03
CA ALA A 64 -4.64 2.87 1.84
C ALA A 64 -3.60 1.76 2.12
N PRO A 65 -2.70 1.88 3.12
CA PRO A 65 -1.81 0.80 3.54
C PRO A 65 -2.53 -0.51 3.90
N ALA A 66 -3.70 -0.43 4.54
CA ALA A 66 -4.46 -1.61 4.92
C ALA A 66 -5.00 -2.37 3.70
N VAL A 67 -5.57 -1.66 2.74
CA VAL A 67 -6.04 -2.26 1.48
C VAL A 67 -4.88 -2.86 0.69
N VAL A 68 -3.74 -2.17 0.64
CA VAL A 68 -2.52 -2.69 0.00
C VAL A 68 -2.04 -3.96 0.71
N GLY A 69 -2.02 -3.98 2.04
CA GLY A 69 -1.68 -5.17 2.82
C GLY A 69 -2.64 -6.34 2.59
N LEU A 70 -3.95 -6.07 2.48
CA LEU A 70 -4.97 -7.07 2.20
C LEU A 70 -4.79 -7.72 0.82
N ILE A 71 -4.39 -6.93 -0.19
CA ILE A 71 -4.13 -7.44 -1.54
C ILE A 71 -2.78 -8.18 -1.59
N LEU A 72 -1.75 -7.63 -0.93
CA LEU A 72 -0.41 -8.20 -0.94
C LEU A 72 -0.29 -9.47 -0.09
N GLY A 73 -1.09 -9.62 0.97
CA GLY A 73 -1.10 -10.78 1.84
C GLY A 73 -1.21 -12.12 1.10
N PRO A 74 -2.30 -12.38 0.35
CA PRO A 74 -2.46 -13.63 -0.38
C PRO A 74 -1.40 -13.81 -1.47
N LEU A 75 -0.98 -12.72 -2.14
CA LEU A 75 0.12 -12.77 -3.10
C LEU A 75 1.43 -13.20 -2.44
N ALA A 76 1.74 -12.66 -1.26
CA ALA A 76 2.94 -12.99 -0.51
C ALA A 76 2.91 -14.45 -0.04
N GLU A 77 1.78 -14.93 0.45
CA GLU A 77 1.62 -16.32 0.84
C GLU A 77 1.76 -17.28 -0.36
N GLU A 78 1.19 -16.91 -1.51
CA GLU A 78 1.31 -17.70 -2.74
C GLU A 78 2.77 -17.79 -3.20
N GLN A 79 3.51 -16.67 -3.20
CA GLN A 79 4.94 -16.69 -3.55
C GLN A 79 5.78 -17.45 -2.52
N LEU A 80 5.46 -17.33 -1.22
CA LEU A 80 6.12 -18.09 -0.17
C LEU A 80 5.92 -19.59 -0.35
N ARG A 81 4.66 -20.00 -0.56
CA ARG A 81 4.30 -21.40 -0.83
C ARG A 81 5.00 -21.92 -2.07
N ARG A 82 5.00 -21.14 -3.15
CA ARG A 82 5.68 -21.49 -4.41
C ARG A 82 7.19 -21.67 -4.20
N ALA A 83 7.83 -20.78 -3.45
CA ALA A 83 9.25 -20.87 -3.15
C ALA A 83 9.59 -22.13 -2.34
N LEU A 84 8.78 -22.46 -1.33
CA LEU A 84 8.96 -23.65 -0.50
C LEU A 84 8.74 -24.94 -1.29
N THR A 85 7.72 -24.98 -2.18
CA THR A 85 7.50 -26.13 -3.06
C THR A 85 8.65 -26.33 -4.04
N LEU A 86 9.24 -25.24 -4.57
CA LEU A 86 10.41 -25.32 -5.45
C LEU A 86 11.67 -25.83 -4.74
N SER A 87 11.74 -25.66 -3.42
CA SER A 87 12.87 -26.06 -2.58
C SER A 87 12.66 -27.37 -1.83
N GLU A 88 11.67 -28.18 -2.24
CA GLU A 88 11.32 -29.45 -1.57
C GLU A 88 11.04 -29.29 -0.06
N GLY A 89 10.57 -28.11 0.35
CA GLY A 89 10.23 -27.81 1.75
C GLY A 89 11.39 -27.30 2.62
N ASP A 90 12.59 -27.08 2.07
CA ASP A 90 13.70 -26.50 2.83
C ASP A 90 13.56 -24.96 2.94
N PRO A 91 13.33 -24.39 4.15
CA PRO A 91 13.23 -22.95 4.35
C PRO A 91 14.56 -22.22 4.13
N SER A 92 15.68 -22.94 3.98
CA SER A 92 17.00 -22.36 3.70
C SER A 92 17.03 -21.58 2.38
N ILE A 93 16.14 -21.86 1.42
CA ILE A 93 16.10 -21.11 0.15
C ILE A 93 15.74 -19.63 0.31
N LEU A 94 15.04 -19.28 1.40
CA LEU A 94 14.69 -17.91 1.75
C LEU A 94 15.90 -17.07 2.18
N VAL A 95 17.06 -17.70 2.37
CA VAL A 95 18.30 -17.03 2.79
C VAL A 95 19.49 -17.40 1.90
N SER A 96 19.55 -18.65 1.41
CA SER A 96 20.68 -19.21 0.68
C SER A 96 20.67 -18.93 -0.83
N GLY A 97 19.56 -18.41 -1.37
CA GLY A 97 19.48 -18.07 -2.80
C GLY A 97 20.45 -16.94 -3.16
N PRO A 98 21.20 -17.02 -4.28
CA PRO A 98 22.13 -15.95 -4.68
C PRO A 98 21.44 -14.60 -4.91
N ILE A 99 20.20 -14.61 -5.43
CA ILE A 99 19.37 -13.40 -5.56
C ILE A 99 18.94 -12.89 -4.17
N THR A 100 18.61 -13.79 -3.25
CA THR A 100 18.18 -13.47 -1.90
C THR A 100 19.30 -12.81 -1.10
N ILE A 101 20.54 -13.31 -1.21
CA ILE A 101 21.73 -12.71 -0.59
C ILE A 101 21.94 -11.29 -1.09
N VAL A 102 21.84 -11.07 -2.41
CA VAL A 102 21.98 -9.73 -3.00
C VAL A 102 20.88 -8.78 -2.48
N LEU A 103 19.63 -9.24 -2.41
CA LEU A 103 18.51 -8.44 -1.88
C LEU A 103 18.69 -8.12 -0.39
N TRP A 104 19.04 -9.10 0.44
CA TRP A 104 19.32 -8.88 1.87
C TRP A 104 20.48 -7.92 2.07
N THR A 105 21.54 -8.05 1.28
CA THR A 105 22.68 -7.11 1.33
C THR A 105 22.24 -5.70 0.97
N ALA A 106 21.42 -5.53 -0.07
CA ALA A 106 20.88 -4.22 -0.47
C ALA A 106 19.98 -3.61 0.62
N VAL A 107 19.12 -4.41 1.26
CA VAL A 107 18.28 -3.97 2.39
C VAL A 107 19.14 -3.51 3.56
N VAL A 108 20.17 -4.27 3.94
CA VAL A 108 21.10 -3.90 5.01
C VAL A 108 21.82 -2.59 4.68
N ILE A 109 22.31 -2.43 3.46
CA ILE A 109 22.95 -1.17 3.02
C ILE A 109 21.97 0.01 3.09
N ALA A 110 20.73 -0.17 2.61
CA ALA A 110 19.71 0.87 2.65
C ALA A 110 19.34 1.26 4.09
N LEU A 111 19.23 0.29 4.99
CA LEU A 111 18.95 0.53 6.41
C LEU A 111 20.10 1.28 7.09
N VAL A 112 21.34 0.84 6.86
CA VAL A 112 22.54 1.51 7.38
C VAL A 112 22.65 2.93 6.82
N ALA A 113 22.42 3.12 5.52
CA ALA A 113 22.40 4.45 4.91
C ALA A 113 21.30 5.34 5.53
N SER A 114 20.08 4.83 5.72
CA SER A 114 18.97 5.58 6.32
C SER A 114 19.24 6.01 7.76
N VAL A 115 20.01 5.25 8.53
CA VAL A 115 20.36 5.58 9.93
C VAL A 115 21.61 6.47 10.02
N VAL A 116 22.64 6.21 9.21
CA VAL A 116 23.93 6.93 9.28
C VAL A 116 23.84 8.31 8.62
N VAL A 117 23.12 8.45 7.49
CA VAL A 117 22.98 9.72 6.77
C VAL A 117 22.36 10.85 7.61
N PRO A 118 21.25 10.65 8.37
CA PRO A 118 20.72 11.69 9.25
C PRO A 118 21.64 11.98 10.44
N TYR A 119 22.34 10.97 10.99
CA TYR A 119 23.26 11.15 12.11
C TYR A 119 24.48 12.03 11.74
N VAL A 120 25.00 11.85 10.52
CA VAL A 120 26.10 12.69 9.99
C VAL A 120 25.61 14.07 9.55
N ARG A 121 24.35 14.22 9.10
CA ARG A 121 23.79 15.52 8.72
C ARG A 121 23.52 16.44 9.92
N THR A 122 23.09 15.92 11.06
CA THR A 122 22.80 16.73 12.27
C THR A 122 24.06 17.32 12.90
N ARG A 123 25.22 16.66 12.76
CA ARG A 123 26.52 17.18 13.28
C ARG A 123 27.07 18.38 12.51
N ARG A 124 26.50 18.73 11.35
CA ARG A 124 27.03 19.79 10.46
C ARG A 124 26.34 21.15 10.60
N SER A 125 25.28 21.26 11.42
CA SER A 125 24.56 22.52 11.64
C SER A 125 24.99 23.31 12.88
N GLU A 126 25.86 22.77 13.74
CA GLU A 126 26.35 23.47 14.95
C GLU A 126 27.68 24.22 14.76
N THR A 127 28.26 24.20 13.57
CA THR A 127 29.54 24.89 13.27
C THR A 127 29.41 26.04 12.28
N ARG A 128 28.21 26.61 12.11
CA ARG A 128 28.01 27.81 11.29
C ARG A 128 27.21 28.88 12.02
#